data_AF-A0A652K552-F1
#
_entry.id   AF-A0A652K552-F1
#
_cell.length_a   1.000
_cell.length_b   1.000
_cell.length_c   1.000
_cell.angle_alpha   90.00
_cell.angle_beta   90.00
_cell.angle_gamma   90.00
#
_symmetry.space_group_name_H-M   'P 1'
#
loop_
_entity.id
_entity.type
_entity.pdbx_description
1 polymer ?
#
loop_
_entity_poly.entity_id
_entity_poly.type
_entity_poly.pdbx_seq_one_letter_code
_entity_poly.pdbx_strand_id
1 'polypeptide(L)'
;MTDHTADAPRIDTSPDGDGVILHLPEITYLDTQTWAVDIGLTPAGLAALRALLHDDDGPIRATDSGRKLIADLDTNTKPKRTKKPASAETPSALAALRALAALPQPVQPHSGHRRGIWSLGARNGYSARQTTFYALADAGYVKVHHGPHLSTRLEVTATGRRRLTA
;
A
#
# COMPACT_ATOMS: atom_id res chain seq x y z
N MET A 1 -37.88 -2.07 -2.53
CA MET A 1 -37.48 -3.49 -2.47
C MET A 1 -36.65 -3.73 -3.73
N THR A 2 -35.36 -3.41 -3.68
CA THR A 2 -34.46 -3.49 -4.84
C THR A 2 -33.90 -4.90 -4.92
N ASP A 3 -34.10 -5.51 -6.08
CA ASP A 3 -33.70 -6.86 -6.42
C ASP A 3 -32.15 -6.97 -6.40
N HIS A 4 -31.61 -7.67 -5.40
CA HIS A 4 -30.17 -7.86 -5.19
C HIS A 4 -29.55 -8.94 -6.10
N THR A 5 -30.28 -9.42 -7.10
CA THR A 5 -29.79 -10.43 -8.05
C THR A 5 -28.66 -9.88 -8.96
N ALA A 6 -28.41 -8.57 -8.97
CA ALA A 6 -27.38 -7.90 -9.77
C ALA A 6 -25.97 -7.81 -9.14
N ASP A 7 -25.73 -8.40 -7.97
CA ASP A 7 -24.52 -8.14 -7.18
C ASP A 7 -23.37 -9.13 -7.42
N ALA A 8 -23.36 -9.79 -8.57
CA ALA A 8 -22.34 -10.78 -8.96
C ALA A 8 -21.55 -10.30 -10.20
N PRO A 9 -20.24 -10.58 -10.27
CA PRO A 9 -19.45 -10.28 -11.46
C PRO A 9 -19.96 -11.11 -12.65
N ARG A 10 -19.93 -10.50 -13.84
CA ARG A 10 -20.38 -11.11 -15.10
C ARG A 10 -19.41 -10.77 -16.22
N ILE A 11 -19.27 -11.68 -17.18
CA ILE A 11 -18.43 -11.46 -18.36
C ILE A 11 -19.32 -11.61 -19.59
N ASP A 12 -19.33 -10.57 -20.42
CA ASP A 12 -19.97 -10.58 -21.72
C ASP A 12 -18.91 -10.45 -22.82
N THR A 13 -19.19 -10.96 -24.01
CA THR A 13 -18.33 -10.71 -25.18
C THR A 13 -18.53 -9.28 -25.67
N SER A 14 -17.44 -8.61 -26.04
CA SER A 14 -17.55 -7.30 -26.66
C SER A 14 -18.33 -7.41 -27.98
N PRO A 15 -19.28 -6.51 -28.27
CA PRO A 15 -19.97 -6.48 -29.56
C PRO A 15 -19.01 -6.29 -30.74
N ASP A 16 -17.82 -5.77 -30.49
CA ASP A 16 -16.78 -5.52 -31.48
C ASP A 16 -15.86 -6.74 -31.74
N GLY A 17 -16.09 -7.86 -31.05
CA GLY A 17 -15.39 -9.14 -31.28
C GLY A 17 -13.97 -9.25 -30.74
N ASP A 18 -13.27 -8.13 -30.52
CA ASP A 18 -11.86 -8.11 -30.11
C ASP A 18 -11.64 -7.99 -28.59
N GLY A 19 -12.65 -8.31 -27.79
CA GLY A 19 -12.53 -8.19 -26.34
C GLY A 19 -13.68 -8.75 -25.53
N VAL A 20 -13.59 -8.54 -24.23
CA VAL A 20 -14.55 -8.99 -23.23
C VAL A 20 -14.91 -7.81 -22.33
N ILE A 21 -16.17 -7.76 -21.93
CA ILE A 21 -16.68 -6.77 -20.99
C ILE A 21 -16.83 -7.48 -19.65
N LEU A 22 -16.02 -7.06 -18.67
CA LEU A 22 -16.12 -7.53 -17.30
C LEU A 22 -16.99 -6.57 -16.49
N HIS A 23 -18.18 -7.01 -16.13
CA HIS A 23 -19.05 -6.33 -15.19
C HIS A 23 -18.66 -6.74 -13.77
N LEU A 24 -18.35 -5.75 -12.94
CA LEU A 24 -18.00 -5.97 -11.54
C LEU A 24 -19.12 -5.47 -10.63
N PRO A 25 -19.33 -6.13 -9.47
CA PRO A 25 -20.24 -5.63 -8.44
C PRO A 25 -19.67 -4.35 -7.80
N GLU A 26 -20.22 -3.91 -6.68
CA GLU A 26 -19.77 -2.68 -5.99
C GLU A 26 -18.23 -2.64 -5.84
N ILE A 27 -17.62 -1.68 -6.53
CA ILE A 27 -16.18 -1.44 -6.45
C ILE A 27 -15.91 -0.45 -5.31
N THR A 28 -15.01 -0.85 -4.42
CA THR A 28 -14.60 -0.03 -3.26
C THR A 28 -13.46 0.92 -3.60
N TYR A 29 -12.79 0.68 -4.75
CA TYR A 29 -11.64 1.44 -5.21
C TYR A 29 -11.42 1.20 -6.71
N LEU A 30 -11.02 2.24 -7.43
CA LEU A 30 -10.62 2.19 -8.83
C LEU A 30 -9.38 3.06 -9.02
N ASP A 31 -8.30 2.48 -9.54
CA ASP A 31 -7.09 3.19 -9.94
C ASP A 31 -6.67 2.76 -11.33
N THR A 32 -6.68 3.73 -12.23
CA THR A 32 -6.41 3.52 -13.65
C THR A 32 -5.03 4.03 -14.00
N GLN A 33 -4.17 3.14 -14.47
CA GLN A 33 -2.87 3.44 -15.05
C GLN A 33 -2.90 3.13 -16.55
N THR A 34 -2.00 3.73 -17.33
CA THR A 34 -1.96 3.59 -18.80
C THR A 34 -1.89 2.14 -19.29
N TRP A 35 -1.42 1.21 -18.44
CA TRP A 35 -1.23 -0.21 -18.79
C TRP A 35 -1.90 -1.19 -17.81
N ALA A 36 -2.60 -0.69 -16.78
CA ALA A 36 -3.17 -1.52 -15.73
C ALA A 36 -4.33 -0.81 -15.04
N VAL A 37 -5.29 -1.58 -14.53
CA VAL A 37 -6.36 -1.07 -13.68
C VAL A 37 -6.38 -1.90 -12.41
N ASP A 38 -6.24 -1.22 -11.26
CA ASP A 38 -6.36 -1.83 -9.94
C ASP A 38 -7.78 -1.58 -9.41
N ILE A 39 -8.49 -2.67 -9.09
CA ILE A 39 -9.89 -2.62 -8.64
C ILE A 39 -10.01 -3.28 -7.27
N GLY A 40 -10.56 -2.54 -6.31
CA GLY A 40 -10.89 -3.07 -4.99
C GLY A 40 -12.29 -3.66 -4.99
N LEU A 41 -12.40 -4.97 -4.75
CA LEU A 41 -13.68 -5.66 -4.55
C LEU A 41 -13.91 -6.00 -3.08
N THR A 42 -15.18 -6.13 -2.69
CA THR A 42 -15.54 -6.75 -1.41
C THR A 42 -15.05 -8.21 -1.37
N PRO A 43 -14.83 -8.81 -0.18
CA PRO A 43 -14.44 -10.21 -0.09
C PRO A 43 -15.38 -11.17 -0.81
N ALA A 44 -16.70 -10.90 -0.76
CA ALA A 44 -17.72 -11.67 -1.46
C ALA A 44 -17.63 -11.49 -2.99
N GLY A 45 -17.46 -10.25 -3.47
CA GLY A 45 -17.29 -9.96 -4.89
C GLY A 45 -16.03 -10.57 -5.48
N LEU A 46 -14.92 -10.60 -4.71
CA LEU A 46 -13.69 -11.27 -5.13
C LEU A 46 -13.86 -12.78 -5.23
N ALA A 47 -14.55 -13.41 -4.27
CA ALA A 47 -14.82 -14.85 -4.31
C ALA A 47 -15.69 -15.22 -5.52
N ALA A 48 -16.72 -14.43 -5.81
CA ALA A 48 -17.58 -14.64 -6.97
C ALA A 48 -16.82 -14.46 -8.30
N LEU A 49 -15.91 -13.48 -8.38
CA LEU A 49 -15.09 -13.27 -9.58
C LEU A 49 -14.15 -14.45 -9.84
N ARG A 50 -13.56 -15.02 -8.79
CA ARG A 50 -12.71 -16.22 -8.91
C ARG A 50 -13.50 -17.41 -9.42
N ALA A 51 -14.70 -17.65 -8.88
CA ALA A 51 -15.57 -18.73 -9.33
C ALA A 51 -15.91 -18.60 -10.83
N LEU A 52 -16.21 -17.37 -11.28
CA LEU A 52 -16.51 -17.07 -12.68
C LEU A 52 -15.31 -17.32 -13.61
N LEU A 53 -14.09 -16.98 -13.18
CA LEU A 53 -12.87 -17.19 -13.97
C LEU A 53 -12.36 -18.64 -13.97
N HIS A 54 -12.85 -19.47 -13.05
CA HIS A 54 -12.57 -20.90 -12.98
C HIS A 54 -13.53 -21.76 -13.81
N ASP A 55 -14.60 -21.17 -14.34
CA ASP A 55 -15.55 -21.86 -15.19
C ASP A 55 -14.94 -22.13 -16.57
N ASP A 56 -14.58 -23.39 -16.85
CA ASP A 56 -13.95 -23.82 -18.12
C ASP A 56 -14.91 -23.68 -19.34
N ASP A 57 -16.21 -23.54 -19.09
CA ASP A 57 -17.26 -23.33 -20.10
C ASP A 57 -17.58 -21.84 -20.32
N GLY A 58 -16.90 -20.92 -19.62
CA GLY A 58 -17.06 -19.49 -19.76
C GLY A 58 -16.46 -18.90 -21.06
N PRO A 59 -16.87 -17.69 -21.47
CA PRO A 59 -16.37 -17.01 -22.67
C PRO A 59 -14.88 -16.63 -22.58
N ILE A 60 -14.30 -16.63 -21.37
CA ILE A 60 -12.86 -16.47 -21.14
C ILE A 60 -12.33 -17.78 -20.59
N ARG A 61 -11.50 -18.46 -21.38
CA ARG A 61 -10.67 -19.56 -20.86
C ARG A 61 -9.37 -18.98 -20.32
N ALA A 62 -9.13 -19.18 -19.03
CA ALA A 62 -7.82 -18.92 -18.48
C ALA A 62 -6.79 -19.77 -19.23
N THR A 63 -5.75 -19.13 -19.80
CA THR A 63 -4.60 -19.85 -20.36
C THR A 63 -3.94 -20.71 -19.27
N ASP A 64 -3.13 -21.69 -19.64
CA ASP A 64 -2.42 -22.51 -18.64
C ASP A 64 -1.56 -21.65 -17.69
N SER A 65 -1.00 -20.55 -18.20
CA SER A 65 -0.32 -19.52 -17.40
C SER A 65 -1.27 -18.80 -16.44
N GLY A 66 -2.50 -18.48 -16.88
CA GLY A 66 -3.55 -17.90 -16.05
C GLY A 66 -4.04 -18.85 -14.97
N ARG A 67 -4.28 -20.13 -15.30
CA ARG A 67 -4.67 -21.17 -14.33
C ARG A 67 -3.60 -21.39 -13.28
N LYS A 68 -2.33 -21.42 -13.69
CA LYS A 68 -1.19 -21.49 -12.76
C LYS A 68 -1.13 -20.26 -11.85
N LEU A 69 -1.36 -19.06 -12.39
CA LEU A 69 -1.39 -17.83 -11.58
C LEU A 69 -2.52 -17.84 -10.55
N ILE A 70 -3.71 -18.34 -10.91
CA ILE A 70 -4.84 -18.42 -9.98
C ILE A 70 -4.55 -19.46 -8.88
N ALA A 71 -4.05 -20.64 -9.25
CA ALA A 71 -3.62 -21.66 -8.29
C ALA A 71 -2.48 -21.16 -7.38
N ASP A 72 -1.52 -20.41 -7.92
CA ASP A 72 -0.49 -19.73 -7.15
C ASP A 72 -1.11 -18.68 -6.23
N LEU A 73 -2.12 -17.92 -6.63
CA LEU A 73 -2.79 -16.95 -5.76
C LEU A 73 -3.60 -17.61 -4.63
N ASP A 74 -4.23 -18.75 -4.89
CA ASP A 74 -5.01 -19.48 -3.88
C ASP A 74 -4.10 -20.22 -2.88
N THR A 75 -3.02 -20.85 -3.36
CA THR A 75 -2.01 -21.50 -2.50
C THR A 75 -1.10 -20.49 -1.79
N ASN A 76 -0.94 -19.30 -2.37
CA ASN A 76 -0.23 -18.16 -1.78
C ASN A 76 -1.19 -17.23 -1.04
N THR A 77 -2.25 -17.79 -0.45
CA THR A 77 -2.77 -17.35 0.87
C THR A 77 -1.75 -17.57 1.99
N LYS A 78 -0.45 -17.40 1.70
CA LYS A 78 0.45 -16.93 2.75
C LYS A 78 -0.19 -15.63 3.23
N PRO A 79 -0.49 -15.47 4.54
CA PRO A 79 -0.98 -14.21 5.04
C PRO A 79 -0.02 -13.17 4.51
N LYS A 80 -0.51 -12.27 3.66
CA LYS A 80 0.19 -11.14 3.05
C LYS A 80 1.13 -10.66 4.14
N ARG A 81 2.45 -11.02 4.10
CA ARG A 81 3.34 -10.96 5.28
C ARG A 81 2.94 -9.69 5.98
N THR A 82 2.23 -9.78 7.10
CA THR A 82 1.66 -8.58 7.72
C THR A 82 2.91 -7.82 8.04
N LYS A 83 3.25 -6.81 7.23
CA LYS A 83 4.51 -6.10 7.35
C LYS A 83 4.44 -5.64 8.79
N LYS A 84 5.26 -6.25 9.67
CA LYS A 84 5.21 -5.91 11.09
C LYS A 84 5.21 -4.38 11.10
N PRO A 85 4.20 -3.74 11.70
CA PRO A 85 4.15 -2.29 11.70
C PRO A 85 5.50 -1.81 12.19
N ALA A 86 6.04 -0.80 11.51
CA ALA A 86 7.32 -0.26 11.91
C ALA A 86 7.22 0.09 13.40
N SER A 87 8.16 -0.43 14.20
CA SER A 87 8.16 -0.19 15.64
C SER A 87 9.21 0.86 15.97
N ALA A 88 8.83 1.81 16.83
CA ALA A 88 9.71 2.86 17.33
C ALA A 88 10.92 2.33 18.11
N GLU A 89 10.83 1.09 18.63
CA GLU A 89 11.89 0.46 19.42
C GLU A 89 12.86 -0.38 18.60
N THR A 90 12.67 -0.45 17.27
CA THR A 90 13.63 -1.15 16.42
C THR A 90 14.98 -0.42 16.38
N PRO A 91 16.12 -1.13 16.21
CA PRO A 91 17.43 -0.48 16.07
C PRO A 91 17.46 0.56 14.96
N SER A 92 16.76 0.31 13.85
CA SER A 92 16.62 1.25 12.74
C SER A 92 15.82 2.50 13.12
N ALA A 93 14.73 2.37 13.88
CA ALA A 93 13.96 3.52 14.35
C ALA A 93 14.76 4.37 15.34
N LEU A 94 15.50 3.75 16.27
CA LEU A 94 16.38 4.47 17.19
C LEU A 94 17.55 5.15 16.46
N ALA A 95 18.10 4.52 15.42
CA ALA A 95 19.11 5.16 14.57
C ALA A 95 18.52 6.38 13.82
N ALA A 96 17.29 6.28 13.31
CA ALA A 96 16.59 7.40 12.70
C ALA A 96 16.33 8.53 13.69
N LEU A 97 15.93 8.20 14.93
CA LEU A 97 15.72 9.17 16.00
C LEU A 97 17.03 9.89 16.37
N ARG A 98 18.15 9.17 16.49
CA ARG A 98 19.48 9.78 16.73
C ARG A 98 19.90 10.70 15.60
N ALA A 99 19.76 10.25 14.36
CA ALA A 99 20.09 11.05 13.19
C ALA A 99 19.23 12.33 13.12
N LEU A 100 17.94 12.22 13.43
CA LEU A 100 17.05 13.37 13.48
C LEU A 100 17.43 14.33 14.61
N ALA A 101 17.75 13.83 15.80
CA ALA A 101 18.11 14.63 16.97
C ALA A 101 19.44 15.40 16.81
N ALA A 102 20.34 14.91 15.96
CA ALA A 102 21.63 15.56 15.67
C ALA A 102 21.51 16.77 14.72
N LEU A 103 20.35 16.98 14.10
CA LEU A 103 20.13 18.04 13.11
C LEU A 103 19.45 19.28 13.72
N PRO A 104 19.67 20.49 13.17
CA PRO A 104 18.89 21.67 13.52
C PRO A 104 17.39 21.42 13.29
N GLN A 105 16.57 21.66 14.31
CA GLN A 105 15.12 21.43 14.28
C GLN A 105 14.38 22.72 13.86
N PRO A 106 13.25 22.62 13.13
CA PRO A 106 12.66 21.40 12.58
C PRO A 106 13.35 20.94 11.28
N VAL A 107 13.45 19.62 11.09
CA VAL A 107 14.14 19.02 9.94
C VAL A 107 13.14 18.79 8.80
N GLN A 108 13.47 19.26 7.60
CA GLN A 108 12.71 18.94 6.40
C GLN A 108 13.30 17.70 5.73
N PRO A 109 12.66 16.51 5.81
CA PRO A 109 13.09 15.34 5.05
C PRO A 109 12.95 15.58 3.55
N HIS A 110 13.91 15.07 2.79
CA HIS A 110 13.83 15.02 1.34
C HIS A 110 13.26 13.66 0.91
N SER A 111 12.27 13.67 0.01
CA SER A 111 11.84 12.45 -0.69
C SER A 111 12.82 12.17 -1.82
N GLY A 112 13.69 11.18 -1.64
CA GLY A 112 14.59 10.75 -2.72
C GLY A 112 13.84 10.11 -3.89
N HIS A 113 14.58 9.68 -4.91
CA HIS A 113 14.02 9.01 -6.10
C HIS A 113 13.25 7.70 -5.80
N ARG A 114 13.39 7.14 -4.59
CA ARG A 114 12.65 5.95 -4.15
C ARG A 114 11.44 6.34 -3.33
N ARG A 115 10.24 6.03 -3.86
CA ARG A 115 8.95 6.24 -3.19
C ARG A 115 8.96 5.63 -1.79
N GLY A 116 8.52 6.41 -0.79
CA GLY A 116 8.40 5.94 0.60
C GLY A 116 9.69 5.95 1.42
N ILE A 117 10.79 6.52 0.91
CA ILE A 117 12.04 6.76 1.65
C ILE A 117 12.20 8.27 1.88
N TRP A 118 12.48 8.65 3.12
CA TRP A 118 12.87 9.99 3.50
C TRP A 118 14.34 10.03 3.88
N SER A 119 15.05 11.03 3.37
CA SER A 119 16.45 11.31 3.65
C SER A 119 16.56 12.58 4.51
N LEU A 120 17.34 12.50 5.59
CA LEU A 120 17.61 13.61 6.50
C LEU A 120 18.93 14.28 6.09
N GLY A 121 18.84 15.44 5.44
CA GLY A 121 19.99 16.16 4.87
C GLY A 121 20.22 15.90 3.37
N ALA A 122 21.11 16.67 2.74
CA ALA A 122 21.43 16.54 1.31
C ALA A 122 22.02 15.16 0.98
N ARG A 123 21.80 14.71 -0.27
CA ARG A 123 22.18 13.46 -1.01
C ARG A 123 22.82 12.24 -0.30
N ASN A 124 23.62 12.41 0.75
CA ASN A 124 24.30 11.36 1.54
C ASN A 124 23.84 11.29 3.02
N GLY A 125 22.78 12.00 3.39
CA GLY A 125 22.21 11.98 4.74
C GLY A 125 21.55 10.65 5.13
N TYR A 126 21.34 10.46 6.44
CA TYR A 126 20.66 9.26 6.96
C TYR A 126 19.29 9.10 6.29
N SER A 127 19.02 7.91 5.77
CA SER A 127 17.78 7.63 5.02
C SER A 127 17.04 6.46 5.65
N ALA A 128 15.73 6.63 5.85
CA ALA A 128 14.86 5.59 6.36
C ALA A 128 13.48 5.63 5.69
N ARG A 129 12.68 4.58 5.88
CA ARG A 129 11.32 4.55 5.36
C ARG A 129 10.45 5.58 6.08
N GLN A 130 9.51 6.18 5.36
CA GLN A 130 8.49 7.08 5.94
C GLN A 130 7.76 6.44 7.11
N THR A 131 7.43 5.16 6.99
CA THR A 131 6.77 4.37 8.05
C THR A 131 7.58 4.33 9.35
N THR A 132 8.91 4.41 9.28
CA THR A 132 9.77 4.47 10.47
C THR A 132 9.61 5.81 11.19
N PHE A 133 9.51 6.92 10.45
CA PHE A 133 9.28 8.24 11.03
C PHE A 133 7.87 8.37 11.61
N TYR A 134 6.86 7.79 10.95
CA TYR A 134 5.51 7.74 11.50
C TYR A 134 5.43 6.85 12.75
N ALA A 135 6.11 5.71 12.79
CA ALA A 135 6.18 4.90 14.01
C ALA A 135 6.80 5.67 15.20
N LEU A 136 7.85 6.46 14.94
CA LEU A 136 8.44 7.35 15.96
C LEU A 136 7.46 8.45 16.40
N ALA A 137 6.59 8.91 15.48
CA ALA A 137 5.57 9.90 15.79
C ALA A 137 4.43 9.31 16.62
N ASP A 138 3.96 8.11 16.29
CA ASP A 138 2.95 7.36 17.06
C ASP A 138 3.44 7.06 18.48
N ALA A 139 4.73 6.77 18.65
CA ALA A 139 5.36 6.61 19.96
C ALA A 139 5.62 7.94 20.70
N GLY A 140 5.29 9.08 20.10
CA GLY A 140 5.47 10.40 20.70
C GLY A 140 6.91 10.90 20.75
N TYR A 141 7.86 10.23 20.08
CA TYR A 141 9.28 10.64 20.03
C TYR A 141 9.53 11.75 19.01
N VAL A 142 8.69 11.85 17.99
CA VAL A 142 8.79 12.84 16.91
C VAL A 142 7.43 13.50 16.69
N LYS A 143 7.41 14.80 16.38
CA LYS A 143 6.24 15.49 15.84
C LYS A 143 6.40 15.64 14.34
N VAL A 144 5.33 15.34 13.61
CA VAL A 144 5.26 15.54 12.16
C VAL A 144 4.38 16.76 11.90
N HIS A 145 4.96 17.78 11.30
CA HIS A 145 4.25 19.00 10.88
C HIS A 145 4.01 18.92 9.38
N HIS A 146 2.76 19.05 8.96
CA HIS A 146 2.39 19.16 7.56
C HIS A 146 2.16 20.63 7.23
N GLY A 147 3.07 21.21 6.44
CA GLY A 147 2.98 22.58 5.96
C GLY A 147 2.20 22.68 4.64
N PRO A 148 1.92 23.92 4.18
CA PRO A 148 1.38 24.16 2.86
C PRO A 148 2.31 23.57 1.78
N HIS A 149 1.72 23.13 0.66
CA HIS A 149 2.42 22.49 -0.47
C HIS A 149 3.10 21.15 -0.18
N LEU A 150 2.49 20.28 0.65
CA LEU A 150 2.99 18.94 0.97
C LEU A 150 4.37 18.93 1.64
N SER A 151 4.83 20.08 2.15
CA SER A 151 6.08 20.17 2.88
C SER A 151 5.91 19.48 4.23
N THR A 152 6.66 18.41 4.47
CA THR A 152 6.67 17.74 5.77
C THR A 152 7.88 18.21 6.55
N ARG A 153 7.71 18.53 7.83
CA ARG A 153 8.79 18.83 8.76
C ARG A 153 8.71 17.92 9.98
N LEU A 154 9.85 17.49 10.47
CA LEU A 154 9.99 16.57 11.59
C LEU A 154 10.68 17.29 12.74
N GLU A 155 10.18 17.08 13.95
CA GLU A 155 10.73 17.68 15.16
C GLU A 155 10.87 16.62 16.26
N VAL A 156 12.05 16.47 16.86
CA VAL A 156 12.24 15.55 17.99
C VAL A 156 11.64 16.13 19.26
N THR A 157 10.73 15.39 19.90
CA THR A 157 10.08 15.81 21.15
C THR A 157 11.00 15.67 22.36
N ALA A 158 10.61 16.28 23.49
CA ALA A 158 11.32 16.07 24.76
C ALA A 158 11.37 14.58 25.18
N THR A 159 10.28 13.84 24.94
CA THR A 159 10.21 12.39 25.17
C THR A 159 11.21 11.64 24.29
N GLY A 160 11.28 11.98 23.00
CA GLY A 160 12.25 11.40 22.07
C GLY A 160 13.70 11.66 22.48
N ARG A 161 14.01 12.87 22.95
CA ARG A 161 15.35 13.20 23.47
C ARG A 161 15.69 12.39 24.72
N ARG A 162 14.77 12.28 25.68
CA ARG A 162 14.96 11.45 26.90
C ARG A 162 15.20 9.98 26.56
N ARG A 163 14.54 9.46 25.53
CA ARG A 163 14.72 8.08 25.07
C ARG A 163 16.14 7.79 24.56
N LEU A 164 16.85 8.80 24.06
CA LEU A 164 18.24 8.66 23.58
C LEU A 164 19.28 8.73 24.69
N THR A 165 18.93 9.31 25.84
CA THR A 165 19.82 9.45 27.01
C THR A 165 19.67 8.31 28.02
N ALA A 166 18.63 7.48 27.88
CA ALA A 166 18.36 6.30 28.69
C ALA A 166 18.91 5.04 28.01
#